data_AF-A0A520NYV9-F1
#
_entry.id   AF-A0A520NYV9-F1
#
_cell.length_a   1.000
_cell.length_b   1.000
_cell.length_c   1.000
_cell.angle_alpha   90.00
_cell.angle_beta   90.00
_cell.angle_gamma   90.00
#
_symmetry.space_group_name_H-M   'P 1'
#
loop_
_entity.id
_entity.type
_entity.pdbx_description
1 polymer ?
#
loop_
_entity_poly.entity_id
_entity_poly.type
_entity_poly.pdbx_seq_one_letter_code
_entity_poly.pdbx_strand_id
1 'polypeptide(L)'
;MASVTSDGWLYTQHLGGSRGFLKVTGSHTLAWADITDNKQYISTGNAGDENRVSLFLTDCPNQRRLKIMGGARMVERDEPDFSEDIINGECDAPAECAWLVDVAAFDLKCPKHITPWFTETDIAPTVDKLIKRIHDLEAQLELAAYSKPR
;
A
#
# COMPACT_ATOMS: atom_id res chain seq x y z
N MET A 1 -2.86 5.21 8.31
CA MET A 1 -2.40 6.41 9.02
C MET A 1 -3.13 6.54 10.34
N ALA A 2 -2.44 7.01 11.37
CA ALA A 2 -3.02 7.43 12.62
C ALA A 2 -2.85 8.95 12.79
N SER A 3 -3.90 9.63 13.25
CA SER A 3 -3.92 11.05 13.62
C SER A 3 -4.49 11.19 15.03
N VAL A 4 -4.38 12.38 15.62
CA VAL A 4 -4.86 12.66 16.98
C VAL A 4 -6.09 13.56 16.88
N THR A 5 -7.20 13.16 17.49
CA THR A 5 -8.40 14.00 17.59
C THR A 5 -8.17 15.14 18.59
N SER A 6 -8.99 16.19 18.52
CA SER A 6 -8.88 17.36 19.40
C SER A 6 -9.04 17.04 20.90
N ASP A 7 -9.75 15.96 21.24
CA ASP A 7 -9.89 15.42 22.60
C ASP A 7 -8.83 14.37 22.98
N GLY A 8 -7.83 14.16 22.12
CA GLY A 8 -6.63 13.37 22.40
C GLY A 8 -6.74 11.87 22.07
N TRP A 9 -7.82 11.42 21.45
CA TRP A 9 -7.93 10.03 20.97
C TRP A 9 -7.13 9.82 19.69
N LEU A 10 -6.69 8.58 19.48
CA LEU A 10 -6.07 8.19 18.22
C LEU A 10 -7.15 7.77 17.22
N TYR A 11 -7.18 8.43 16.06
CA TYR A 11 -7.99 8.02 14.93
C TYR A 11 -7.12 7.30 13.92
N THR A 12 -7.55 6.14 13.42
CA THR A 12 -6.78 5.33 12.48
C THR A 12 -7.58 5.02 11.21
N GLN A 13 -6.96 5.21 10.05
CA GLN A 13 -7.54 4.93 8.75
C GLN A 13 -6.57 4.12 7.88
N HIS A 14 -7.10 3.15 7.14
CA HIS A 14 -6.32 2.45 6.12
C HIS A 14 -6.13 3.36 4.91
N LEU A 15 -4.89 3.50 4.44
CA LEU A 15 -4.58 4.23 3.21
C LEU A 15 -4.34 3.19 2.11
N GLY A 16 -5.15 3.24 1.05
CA GLY A 16 -5.02 2.39 -0.12
C GLY A 16 -4.85 3.22 -1.39
N GLY A 17 -4.11 2.68 -2.35
CA GLY A 17 -3.91 3.26 -3.67
C GLY A 17 -3.11 2.30 -4.55
N SER A 18 -3.03 2.62 -5.85
CA SER A 18 -2.26 1.85 -6.81
C SER A 18 -0.77 1.81 -6.42
N ARG A 19 -0.03 0.82 -6.93
CA ARG A 19 1.39 0.66 -6.58
C ARG A 19 2.14 1.95 -6.86
N GLY A 20 2.83 2.48 -5.84
CA GLY A 20 3.57 3.74 -5.93
C GLY A 20 2.77 4.99 -5.59
N PHE A 21 1.55 4.88 -5.07
CA PHE A 21 0.76 6.04 -4.63
C PHE A 21 1.45 6.84 -3.50
N LEU A 22 2.16 6.15 -2.60
CA LEU A 22 3.00 6.78 -1.58
C LEU A 22 4.40 7.00 -2.14
N LYS A 23 4.80 8.28 -2.22
CA LYS A 23 6.05 8.72 -2.84
C LYS A 23 6.96 9.41 -1.84
N VAL A 24 8.25 9.36 -2.11
CA VAL A 24 9.26 10.20 -1.45
C VAL A 24 9.52 11.37 -2.40
N THR A 25 9.13 12.59 -2.02
CA THR A 25 9.22 13.78 -2.88
C THR A 25 10.35 14.73 -2.49
N GLY A 26 10.92 14.55 -1.29
CA GLY A 26 12.04 15.33 -0.78
C GLY A 26 13.04 14.46 -0.02
N SER A 27 13.99 15.08 0.69
CA SER A 27 14.98 14.35 1.48
C SER A 27 14.36 13.59 2.66
N HIS A 28 13.28 14.14 3.24
CA HIS A 28 12.57 13.57 4.40
C HIS A 28 11.05 13.73 4.28
N THR A 29 10.54 13.91 3.06
CA THR A 29 9.11 14.20 2.84
C THR A 29 8.48 13.05 2.06
N LEU A 30 7.40 12.52 2.62
CA LEU A 30 6.51 11.58 1.95
C LEU A 30 5.31 12.33 1.42
N ALA A 31 4.77 11.89 0.29
CA ALA A 31 3.56 12.46 -0.26
C ALA A 31 2.64 11.42 -0.89
N TRP A 32 1.34 11.69 -0.85
CA TRP A 32 0.33 10.96 -1.62
C TRP A 32 -0.84 11.88 -1.94
N ALA A 33 -1.53 11.61 -3.03
CA ALA A 33 -2.75 12.32 -3.39
C ALA A 33 -3.94 11.84 -2.52
N ASP A 34 -4.77 12.77 -2.07
CA ASP A 34 -6.09 12.45 -1.55
C ASP A 34 -7.09 12.40 -2.72
N ILE A 35 -7.64 11.21 -2.95
CA ILE A 35 -8.55 10.95 -4.06
C ILE A 35 -9.96 10.86 -3.49
N THR A 36 -10.94 11.38 -4.23
CA THR A 36 -12.33 11.63 -3.80
C THR A 36 -13.05 10.43 -3.14
N ASP A 37 -12.59 9.20 -3.38
CA ASP A 37 -13.17 7.97 -2.80
C ASP A 37 -12.56 7.59 -1.43
N ASN A 38 -11.43 8.18 -1.05
CA ASN A 38 -10.75 7.97 0.23
C ASN A 38 -10.89 9.18 1.16
N LYS A 39 -12.11 9.71 1.30
CA LYS A 39 -12.41 10.92 2.07
C LYS A 39 -11.78 10.91 3.47
N GLN A 40 -10.62 11.54 3.64
CA GLN A 40 -9.89 11.56 4.90
C GLN A 40 -10.38 12.66 5.84
N TYR A 41 -11.66 13.05 5.78
CA TYR A 41 -12.17 14.26 6.45
C TYR A 41 -11.85 14.35 7.95
N ILE A 42 -11.86 13.22 8.67
CA ILE A 42 -11.51 13.19 10.10
C ILE A 42 -10.01 13.43 10.26
N SER A 43 -9.17 12.76 9.48
CA SER A 43 -7.72 12.96 9.52
C SER A 43 -7.32 14.36 9.07
N THR A 44 -8.00 14.92 8.06
CA THR A 44 -7.86 16.29 7.58
C THR A 44 -8.16 17.29 8.69
N GLY A 45 -9.31 17.16 9.36
CA GLY A 45 -9.67 18.02 10.48
C GLY A 45 -8.67 17.91 11.63
N ASN A 46 -8.29 16.67 11.99
CA ASN A 46 -7.30 16.41 13.02
C ASN A 46 -5.95 17.07 12.72
N ALA A 47 -5.45 16.97 11.49
CA ALA A 47 -4.16 17.52 11.10
C ALA A 47 -4.10 19.06 11.12
N GLY A 48 -5.26 19.72 11.00
CA GLY A 48 -5.37 21.18 11.16
C GLY A 48 -5.10 21.65 12.59
N ASP A 49 -5.54 20.88 13.59
CA ASP A 49 -5.36 21.19 15.01
C ASP A 49 -4.08 20.56 15.59
N GLU A 50 -3.78 19.33 15.20
CA GLU A 50 -2.67 18.51 15.67
C GLU A 50 -2.07 17.73 14.50
N ASN A 51 -0.94 18.22 13.99
CA ASN A 51 -0.35 17.72 12.75
C ASN A 51 0.49 16.44 12.91
N ARG A 52 0.69 15.92 14.13
CA ARG A 52 1.45 14.68 14.34
C ARG A 52 0.67 13.47 13.82
N VAL A 53 1.31 12.73 12.92
CA VAL A 53 0.77 11.49 12.37
C VAL A 53 1.72 10.31 12.55
N SER A 54 1.15 9.11 12.50
CA SER A 54 1.91 7.88 12.31
C SER A 54 1.46 7.08 11.10
N LEU A 55 2.40 6.61 10.30
CA LEU A 55 2.17 5.67 9.21
C LEU A 55 2.67 4.30 9.62
N PHE A 56 1.85 3.28 9.34
CA PHE A 56 2.20 1.88 9.56
C PHE A 56 2.11 1.16 8.21
N LEU A 57 3.26 0.82 7.64
CA LEU A 57 3.38 0.17 6.35
C LEU A 57 3.76 -1.29 6.56
N THR A 58 3.09 -2.19 5.86
CA THR A 58 3.35 -3.63 5.93
C THR A 58 3.63 -4.19 4.55
N ASP A 59 4.74 -4.90 4.43
CA ASP A 59 5.07 -5.75 3.31
C ASP A 59 4.88 -7.19 3.79
N CYS A 60 3.65 -7.69 3.63
CA CYS A 60 3.26 -9.02 4.09
C CYS A 60 4.06 -10.14 3.39
N PRO A 61 4.28 -10.12 2.06
CA PRO A 61 5.08 -11.15 1.39
C PRO A 61 6.50 -11.27 1.94
N ASN A 62 7.19 -10.15 2.18
CA ASN A 62 8.56 -10.15 2.69
C ASN A 62 8.65 -10.08 4.23
N GLN A 63 7.51 -10.14 4.92
CA GLN A 63 7.39 -10.07 6.38
C GLN A 63 8.11 -8.85 6.99
N ARG A 64 7.98 -7.69 6.35
CA ARG A 64 8.59 -6.44 6.80
C ARG A 64 7.52 -5.46 7.21
N ARG A 65 7.85 -4.64 8.21
CA ARG A 65 7.02 -3.50 8.57
C ARG A 65 7.87 -2.27 8.80
N LEU A 66 7.33 -1.12 8.43
CA LEU A 66 7.91 0.18 8.64
C LEU A 66 6.91 1.04 9.40
N LYS A 67 7.36 1.63 10.51
CA LYS A 67 6.64 2.68 11.21
C LYS A 67 7.29 4.01 10.89
N ILE A 68 6.48 5.02 10.67
CA ILE A 68 6.94 6.38 10.42
C ILE A 68 6.14 7.30 11.35
N MET A 69 6.81 8.29 11.94
CA MET A 69 6.18 9.37 12.68
C MET A 69 6.65 10.70 12.09
N GLY A 70 5.75 11.65 11.94
CA GLY A 70 6.05 12.92 11.31
C GLY A 70 4.94 13.95 11.49
N GLY A 71 5.19 15.15 10.97
CA GLY A 71 4.19 16.20 10.84
C GLY A 71 3.54 16.10 9.47
N ALA A 72 2.21 16.04 9.43
CA ALA A 72 1.44 16.02 8.20
C ALA A 72 0.86 17.40 7.89
N ARG A 73 0.86 17.77 6.62
CA ARG A 73 0.11 18.92 6.12
C ARG A 73 -0.56 18.56 4.82
N MET A 74 -1.67 19.23 4.56
CA MET A 74 -2.34 19.14 3.27
C MET A 74 -1.94 20.33 2.42
N VAL A 75 -1.91 20.08 1.11
CA VAL A 75 -1.60 21.07 0.09
C VAL A 75 -2.69 20.95 -0.96
N GLU A 76 -3.45 22.04 -1.14
CA GLU A 76 -4.48 22.14 -2.16
C GLU A 76 -3.87 22.25 -3.57
N ARG A 77 -4.67 21.95 -4.58
CA ARG A 77 -4.18 21.89 -5.98
C ARG A 77 -3.59 23.22 -6.49
N ASP A 78 -4.06 24.35 -5.98
CA ASP A 78 -3.62 25.69 -6.37
C ASP A 78 -2.40 26.20 -5.58
N GLU A 79 -1.95 25.45 -4.56
CA GLU A 79 -0.76 25.77 -3.80
C GLU A 79 0.53 25.40 -4.54
N PRO A 80 1.62 26.19 -4.36
CA PRO A 80 2.88 25.97 -5.09
C PRO A 80 3.60 24.67 -4.74
N ASP A 81 3.32 24.09 -3.58
CA ASP A 81 3.89 22.82 -3.12
C ASP A 81 3.18 21.60 -3.72
N PHE A 82 2.08 21.81 -4.45
CA PHE A 82 1.35 20.75 -5.12
C PHE A 82 2.08 20.37 -6.42
N SER A 83 2.33 19.08 -6.60
CA SER A 83 2.95 18.57 -7.83
C SER A 83 2.08 17.47 -8.44
N GLU A 84 1.86 17.54 -9.75
CA GLU A 84 1.19 16.49 -10.51
C GLU A 84 1.94 15.14 -10.42
N ASP A 85 3.24 15.17 -10.13
CA ASP A 85 4.02 13.96 -9.86
C ASP A 85 3.52 13.21 -8.61
N ILE A 86 2.86 13.88 -7.67
CA ILE A 86 2.23 13.26 -6.49
C ILE A 86 0.97 12.47 -6.89
N ILE A 87 0.27 12.89 -7.95
CA ILE A 87 -0.99 12.31 -8.45
C ILE A 87 -0.75 11.06 -9.30
N ASN A 88 0.43 10.94 -9.94
CA ASN A 88 0.75 9.90 -10.92
C ASN A 88 0.86 8.49 -10.31
N GLY A 89 -0.25 7.91 -9.87
CA GLY A 89 -0.39 6.52 -9.46
C GLY A 89 -1.71 5.97 -9.97
N GLU A 90 -1.76 5.55 -11.24
CA GLU A 90 -2.87 4.80 -11.90
C GLU A 90 -4.28 5.14 -11.37
N CYS A 91 -4.59 6.42 -11.18
CA CYS A 91 -5.89 6.86 -10.68
C CYS A 91 -6.36 8.03 -11.53
N ASP A 92 -7.42 7.78 -12.32
CA ASP A 92 -8.01 8.76 -13.24
C ASP A 92 -8.89 9.80 -12.52
N ALA A 93 -9.06 9.67 -11.20
CA ALA A 93 -9.85 10.61 -10.41
C ALA A 93 -9.02 11.87 -10.10
N PRO A 94 -9.59 13.09 -10.26
CA PRO A 94 -8.88 14.31 -9.95
C PRO A 94 -8.60 14.36 -8.45
N ALA A 95 -7.32 14.32 -8.08
CA ALA A 95 -6.91 14.63 -6.71
C ALA A 95 -7.29 16.08 -6.39
N GLU A 96 -8.02 16.26 -5.30
CA GLU A 96 -8.44 17.59 -4.81
C GLU A 96 -7.35 18.21 -3.94
N CYS A 97 -6.56 17.38 -3.24
CA CYS A 97 -5.45 17.80 -2.40
C CYS A 97 -4.37 16.71 -2.32
N ALA A 98 -3.19 17.08 -1.82
CA ALA A 98 -2.08 16.18 -1.53
C ALA A 98 -1.73 16.23 -0.05
N TRP A 99 -1.41 15.07 0.52
CA TRP A 99 -0.82 14.97 1.84
C TRP A 99 0.69 14.99 1.71
N LEU A 100 1.35 15.80 2.52
CA LEU A 100 2.79 15.82 2.70
C LEU A 100 3.11 15.49 4.16
N VAL A 101 4.04 14.56 4.39
CA VAL A 101 4.49 14.18 5.73
C VAL A 101 5.99 14.39 5.82
N ASP A 102 6.38 15.33 6.66
CA ASP A 102 7.77 15.54 7.05
C ASP A 102 8.14 14.53 8.13
N VAL A 103 9.02 13.59 7.76
CA VAL A 103 9.40 12.45 8.59
C VAL A 103 10.32 12.92 9.72
N ALA A 104 9.85 12.74 10.95
CA ALA A 104 10.62 13.02 12.15
C ALA A 104 11.39 11.78 12.66
N ALA A 105 10.79 10.59 12.48
CA ALA A 105 11.40 9.32 12.90
C ALA A 105 10.82 8.14 12.12
N PHE A 106 11.57 7.04 12.08
CA PHE A 106 11.09 5.77 11.54
C PHE A 106 11.67 4.56 12.31
N ASP A 107 10.93 3.45 12.32
CA ASP A 107 11.34 2.16 12.90
C ASP A 107 11.08 1.05 11.86
N LEU A 108 12.15 0.39 11.42
CA LEU A 108 12.10 -0.73 10.49
C LEU A 108 12.33 -2.03 11.27
N LYS A 109 11.37 -2.97 11.21
CA LYS A 109 11.48 -4.26 11.92
C LYS A 109 11.18 -5.47 11.03
N CYS A 110 11.93 -6.54 11.25
CA CYS A 110 11.78 -7.87 10.63
C CYS A 110 11.13 -8.90 11.60
N PRO A 111 10.93 -10.19 11.23
CA PRO A 111 9.66 -10.72 10.74
C PRO A 111 8.91 -11.60 11.75
N LYS A 112 9.36 -11.72 13.01
CA LYS A 112 9.01 -12.83 13.93
C LYS A 112 7.51 -13.18 14.08
N HIS A 113 6.58 -12.30 13.72
CA HIS A 113 5.13 -12.51 13.82
C HIS A 113 4.31 -11.96 12.64
N ILE A 114 4.90 -11.75 11.46
CA ILE A 114 4.14 -11.33 10.27
C ILE A 114 3.82 -12.58 9.45
N THR A 115 2.55 -12.94 9.33
CA THR A 115 2.13 -14.04 8.45
C THR A 115 2.33 -13.62 6.99
N PRO A 116 3.05 -14.40 6.17
CA PRO A 116 3.13 -14.13 4.74
C PRO A 116 1.74 -14.20 4.11
N TRP A 117 1.31 -13.10 3.50
CA TRP A 117 0.10 -13.02 2.70
C TRP A 117 0.48 -12.57 1.30
N PHE A 118 -0.10 -13.24 0.32
CA PHE A 118 0.16 -13.04 -1.10
C PHE A 118 -1.17 -12.73 -1.79
N THR A 119 -1.12 -11.85 -2.78
CA THR A 119 -2.26 -11.55 -3.64
C THR A 119 -2.46 -12.67 -4.67
N GLU A 120 -3.60 -12.65 -5.35
CA GLU A 120 -3.85 -13.57 -6.47
C GLU A 120 -2.76 -13.44 -7.55
N THR A 121 -2.37 -12.22 -7.89
CA THR A 121 -1.32 -11.94 -8.87
C THR A 121 0.04 -12.49 -8.44
N ASP A 122 0.35 -12.50 -7.14
CA ASP A 122 1.59 -13.08 -6.61
C ASP A 122 1.61 -14.61 -6.76
N ILE A 123 0.46 -15.28 -6.57
CA ILE A 123 0.35 -16.75 -6.55
C ILE A 123 0.10 -17.33 -7.94
N ALA A 124 -0.64 -16.63 -8.81
CA ALA A 124 -1.11 -17.11 -10.10
C ALA A 124 0.00 -17.76 -10.95
N PRO A 125 1.21 -17.18 -11.11
CA PRO A 125 2.27 -17.80 -11.91
C PRO A 125 2.74 -19.17 -11.37
N THR A 126 2.65 -19.37 -10.05
CA THR A 126 3.00 -20.65 -9.43
C THR A 126 1.88 -21.66 -9.63
N VAL A 127 0.63 -21.24 -9.45
CA VAL A 127 -0.54 -22.10 -9.68
C VAL A 127 -0.64 -22.52 -11.15
N ASP A 128 -0.41 -21.63 -12.10
CA ASP A 128 -0.43 -21.94 -13.54
C ASP A 128 0.61 -23.00 -13.92
N LYS A 129 1.80 -22.94 -13.32
CA LYS A 129 2.84 -23.96 -13.50
C LYS A 129 2.39 -25.32 -12.97
N LEU A 130 1.72 -25.34 -11.82
CA LEU A 130 1.19 -26.58 -11.23
C LEU A 130 0.06 -27.16 -12.09
N ILE A 131 -0.87 -26.33 -12.55
CA ILE A 131 -1.96 -26.75 -13.46
C ILE A 131 -1.38 -27.34 -14.75
N LYS A 132 -0.40 -26.66 -15.37
CA LYS A 132 0.28 -27.18 -16.57
C LYS A 132 0.91 -28.54 -16.30
N ARG A 133 1.61 -28.69 -15.17
CA ARG A 133 2.24 -29.96 -14.80
C ARG A 133 1.23 -31.07 -14.58
N ILE A 134 0.07 -30.76 -14.01
CA ILE A 134 -1.03 -31.72 -13.82
C ILE A 134 -1.51 -32.22 -15.19
N HIS A 135 -1.81 -31.33 -16.13
CA HIS A 135 -2.24 -31.73 -17.48
C HIS A 135 -1.18 -32.59 -18.21
N ASP A 136 0.10 -32.21 -18.12
CA ASP A 136 1.18 -32.99 -18.74
C ASP A 136 1.29 -34.41 -18.17
N LEU A 137 1.04 -34.56 -16.86
CA LEU A 137 1.07 -35.85 -16.17
C LEU A 137 -0.17 -36.69 -16.48
N GLU A 138 -1.35 -36.08 -16.54
CA GLU A 138 -2.60 -36.75 -16.94
C GLU A 138 -2.48 -37.31 -18.36
N ALA A 139 -1.95 -36.54 -19.31
CA ALA A 139 -1.71 -37.00 -20.67
C ALA A 139 -0.71 -38.18 -20.73
N GLN A 140 0.35 -38.16 -19.91
CA GLN A 140 1.30 -39.28 -19.82
C GLN A 140 0.65 -40.55 -19.25
N LEU A 141 -0.22 -40.40 -18.25
CA LEU A 141 -0.94 -41.53 -17.65
C LEU A 141 -1.94 -42.15 -18.64
N GLU A 142 -2.64 -41.33 -19.42
CA GLU A 142 -3.51 -41.80 -20.50
C GLU A 142 -2.72 -42.59 -21.56
N LEU A 143 -1.60 -42.03 -22.03
CA LEU A 143 -0.72 -42.70 -22.99
C LEU A 143 -0.16 -44.02 -22.43
N ALA A 144 0.26 -44.03 -21.16
CA ALA A 144 0.77 -45.23 -20.49
C ALA A 144 -0.32 -46.30 -20.34
N ALA A 145 -1.56 -45.91 -20.04
CA ALA A 145 -2.70 -46.82 -19.96
C ALA A 145 -3.00 -47.50 -21.31
N TYR A 146 -2.85 -46.77 -22.42
CA TYR A 146 -2.99 -47.33 -23.77
C TYR A 146 -1.84 -48.27 -24.17
N SER A 147 -0.67 -48.13 -23.56
CA SER A 147 0.54 -48.88 -23.92
C SER A 147 0.76 -50.22 -23.18
N LYS A 148 -0.08 -50.56 -22.20
CA LYS A 148 0.02 -51.85 -21.49
C LYS A 148 -0.63 -52.98 -22.32
N PRO A 149 0.11 -54.00 -22.79
CA PRO A 149 -0.48 -55.18 -23.40
C PRO A 149 -1.28 -55.98 -22.35
N ARG A 150 -2.41 -56.55 -22.79
CA ARG A 150 -3.24 -57.48 -22.00
C ARG A 150 -2.47 -58.74 -21.61
#